data_AF-A0A2T5X8N2-F1
#
_entry.id   AF-A0A2T5X8N2-F1
#
_cell.length_a   1.000
_cell.length_b   1.000
_cell.length_c   1.000
_cell.angle_alpha   90.00
_cell.angle_beta   90.00
_cell.angle_gamma   90.00
#
_symmetry.space_group_name_H-M   'P 1'
#
loop_
_entity.id
_entity.type
_entity.pdbx_description
1 polymer ?
#
loop_
_entity_poly.entity_id
_entity_poly.type
_entity_poly.pdbx_seq_one_letter_code
_entity_poly.pdbx_strand_id
1 'polypeptide(L)'
;MENENPIEVSADSTGTEAPKRKRAPRRATSTKAEAAAAAAAVTESSAPAAESAPAKESAAGAEAASTDAAPAEGATRAPRGRGRGRGRGKAADATDAPTESIDSTDAAADNAEQNEQNGDGSESGRPRRERNRRRGRGRDDEFDGEVSDDDVLIPVAGILDILDNYAFVRTGGYLASPADVYVALGQVKKYGLRKGDAVVGAIRQPQGGDFQNRQKYNALATVDFINGASPEAALAREDFADGTPVYASETIGLSGRFASVKRGERVLVDAPAGATRTAVLRDLAAEISSASPDSHLMVVVADGQPEDVTALTRGVRGEVSASTYDRHADEHITVADLAVARAKRLVEQGMHVIVVVDSLTRVAKAQLSVIQGTRPLGDGSVDTAVFAAAKRLFGAGRSLETGGSLTVIAAVDTIDHGFAGAVRDELADIATSVVAL
;
A
#
# COMPACT_ATOMS: atom_id res chain seq x y z
N MET A 1 -32.49 -52.09 -65.91
CA MET A 1 -31.45 -51.65 -64.96
C MET A 1 -32.14 -51.35 -63.64
N GLU A 2 -32.86 -52.30 -63.05
CA GLU A 2 -32.39 -53.60 -62.50
C GLU A 2 -31.36 -53.37 -61.38
N ASN A 3 -31.40 -54.04 -60.23
CA ASN A 3 -32.37 -54.88 -59.49
C ASN A 3 -31.81 -54.87 -58.03
N GLU A 4 -32.45 -55.24 -56.93
CA GLU A 4 -33.65 -56.05 -56.68
C GLU A 4 -34.23 -55.69 -55.30
N ASN A 5 -35.38 -56.27 -54.95
CA ASN A 5 -36.21 -55.94 -53.78
C ASN A 5 -35.94 -56.94 -52.61
N PRO A 6 -36.85 -57.14 -51.63
CA PRO A 6 -37.01 -56.46 -50.34
C PRO A 6 -36.75 -57.40 -49.13
N ILE A 7 -37.23 -57.04 -47.92
CA ILE A 7 -37.96 -57.87 -46.92
C ILE A 7 -38.16 -56.98 -45.66
N GLU A 8 -39.37 -56.56 -45.21
CA GLU A 8 -40.44 -57.30 -44.49
C GLU A 8 -39.99 -57.82 -43.08
N VAL A 9 -40.76 -57.78 -41.97
CA VAL A 9 -42.17 -57.44 -41.63
C VAL A 9 -42.25 -56.90 -40.17
N SER A 10 -43.37 -56.26 -39.78
CA SER A 10 -44.04 -56.23 -38.45
C SER A 10 -43.24 -55.96 -37.15
N ALA A 11 -43.57 -55.00 -36.28
CA ALA A 11 -44.87 -54.64 -35.65
C ALA A 11 -45.42 -55.66 -34.63
N ASP A 12 -45.22 -55.38 -33.33
CA ASP A 12 -46.29 -55.21 -32.31
C ASP A 12 -45.61 -54.82 -30.97
N SER A 13 -45.90 -53.64 -30.40
CA SER A 13 -46.99 -53.34 -29.45
C SER A 13 -46.89 -54.04 -28.09
N THR A 14 -46.70 -53.21 -27.05
CA THR A 14 -47.31 -53.28 -25.70
C THR A 14 -46.69 -52.17 -24.85
N GLY A 15 -47.53 -51.30 -24.29
CA GLY A 15 -47.09 -50.29 -23.33
C GLY A 15 -47.33 -50.77 -21.90
N THR A 16 -46.39 -50.51 -20.99
CA THR A 16 -46.63 -50.42 -19.54
C THR A 16 -45.62 -49.47 -18.90
N GLU A 17 -46.16 -48.46 -18.21
CA GLU A 17 -45.71 -47.79 -16.97
C GLU A 17 -44.22 -47.69 -16.59
N ALA A 18 -43.83 -46.49 -16.13
CA ALA A 18 -42.46 -46.12 -15.82
C ALA A 18 -41.98 -46.53 -14.41
N PRO A 19 -40.67 -46.76 -14.23
CA PRO A 19 -39.99 -46.55 -12.95
C PRO A 19 -38.98 -45.40 -13.02
N LYS A 20 -39.06 -44.47 -12.07
CA LYS A 20 -38.07 -43.38 -11.85
C LYS A 20 -36.67 -43.98 -11.66
N ARG A 21 -35.68 -43.54 -12.45
CA ARG A 21 -34.25 -43.85 -12.23
C ARG A 21 -33.46 -42.61 -11.80
N LYS A 22 -32.48 -42.85 -10.92
CA LYS A 22 -31.77 -41.86 -10.10
C LYS A 22 -30.84 -40.98 -10.93
N ARG A 23 -30.74 -39.69 -10.58
CA ARG A 23 -29.65 -38.81 -11.05
C ARG A 23 -28.32 -39.32 -10.50
N ALA A 24 -27.32 -39.46 -11.37
CA ALA A 24 -25.92 -39.62 -10.95
C ALA A 24 -25.28 -38.23 -10.73
N PRO A 25 -24.32 -38.09 -9.80
CA PRO A 25 -23.66 -36.81 -9.54
C PRO A 25 -22.73 -36.41 -10.69
N ARG A 26 -22.67 -35.10 -10.99
CA ARG A 26 -21.75 -34.55 -12.00
C ARG A 26 -20.33 -34.55 -11.44
N ARG A 27 -19.41 -35.18 -12.16
CA ARG A 27 -17.98 -35.24 -11.84
C ARG A 27 -17.34 -33.86 -12.03
N ALA A 28 -16.96 -33.20 -10.94
CA ALA A 28 -16.20 -31.96 -10.96
C ALA A 28 -14.70 -32.25 -11.07
N THR A 29 -14.08 -31.89 -12.20
CA THR A 29 -12.61 -31.95 -12.39
C THR A 29 -12.14 -30.89 -13.39
N SER A 30 -12.01 -29.61 -12.97
CA SER A 30 -11.27 -28.57 -13.72
C SER A 30 -10.81 -27.35 -12.91
N THR A 31 -10.89 -27.34 -11.57
CA THR A 31 -10.68 -26.10 -10.77
C THR A 31 -9.21 -25.74 -10.47
N LYS A 32 -8.24 -26.64 -10.66
CA LYS A 32 -6.83 -26.37 -10.32
C LYS A 32 -6.11 -25.48 -11.34
N ALA A 33 -6.48 -25.54 -12.61
CA ALA A 33 -5.90 -24.67 -13.66
C ALA A 33 -6.48 -23.26 -13.63
N GLU A 34 -7.79 -23.15 -13.38
CA GLU A 34 -8.53 -21.89 -13.39
C GLU A 34 -8.16 -20.99 -12.18
N ALA A 35 -7.96 -21.58 -10.99
CA ALA A 35 -7.47 -20.86 -9.82
C ALA A 35 -5.98 -20.42 -9.93
N ALA A 36 -5.13 -21.23 -10.58
CA ALA A 36 -3.75 -20.84 -10.86
C ALA A 36 -3.67 -19.69 -11.87
N ALA A 37 -4.54 -19.69 -12.87
CA ALA A 37 -4.69 -18.57 -13.80
C ALA A 37 -5.22 -17.31 -13.09
N ALA A 38 -6.12 -17.43 -12.12
CA ALA A 38 -6.57 -16.29 -11.31
C ALA A 38 -5.43 -15.69 -10.46
N ALA A 39 -4.57 -16.52 -9.84
CA ALA A 39 -3.40 -16.04 -9.11
C ALA A 39 -2.39 -15.31 -10.00
N ALA A 40 -2.19 -15.77 -11.25
CA ALA A 40 -1.36 -15.08 -12.25
C ALA A 40 -2.05 -13.84 -12.87
N ALA A 41 -3.38 -13.80 -12.93
CA ALA A 41 -4.12 -12.63 -13.39
C ALA A 41 -3.98 -11.44 -12.42
N VAL A 42 -3.82 -11.68 -11.11
CA VAL A 42 -3.55 -10.62 -10.11
C VAL A 42 -2.19 -9.95 -10.36
N THR A 43 -1.21 -10.65 -10.93
CA THR A 43 0.09 -10.07 -11.29
C THR A 43 0.10 -9.26 -12.58
N GLU A 44 -0.93 -9.36 -13.44
CA GLU A 44 -1.02 -8.61 -14.71
C GLU A 44 -2.19 -7.61 -14.79
N SER A 45 -3.26 -7.82 -14.01
CA SER A 45 -4.52 -7.05 -14.10
C SER A 45 -4.48 -5.70 -13.36
N SER A 46 -3.54 -4.81 -13.74
CA SER A 46 -3.53 -3.40 -13.32
C SER A 46 -3.64 -2.39 -14.48
N ALA A 47 -3.95 -2.86 -15.70
CA ALA A 47 -4.19 -2.02 -16.87
C ALA A 47 -5.66 -2.10 -17.35
N PRO A 48 -6.42 -0.98 -17.41
CA PRO A 48 -7.78 -0.98 -17.94
C PRO A 48 -7.81 -1.06 -19.48
N ALA A 49 -8.70 -1.90 -20.01
CA ALA A 49 -8.91 -2.10 -21.45
C ALA A 49 -9.57 -0.89 -22.14
N ALA A 50 -9.39 -0.79 -23.46
CA ALA A 50 -9.87 0.33 -24.28
C ALA A 50 -10.97 -0.07 -25.28
N GLU A 51 -12.01 0.76 -25.35
CA GLU A 51 -12.96 0.95 -26.47
C GLU A 51 -13.41 2.43 -26.40
N SER A 52 -13.76 3.14 -27.47
CA SER A 52 -13.78 2.85 -28.91
C SER A 52 -13.70 4.19 -29.70
N ALA A 53 -13.37 4.15 -30.98
CA ALA A 53 -13.48 5.30 -31.90
C ALA A 53 -14.79 5.23 -32.70
N PRO A 54 -15.31 6.33 -33.31
CA PRO A 54 -14.88 6.61 -34.68
C PRO A 54 -14.91 8.09 -35.19
N ALA A 55 -14.20 8.28 -36.33
CA ALA A 55 -14.50 9.17 -37.48
C ALA A 55 -14.20 10.71 -37.46
N LYS A 56 -13.16 11.06 -38.26
CA LYS A 56 -13.09 12.09 -39.35
C LYS A 56 -13.84 13.44 -39.21
N GLU A 57 -13.13 14.57 -39.39
CA GLU A 57 -13.09 15.34 -40.67
C GLU A 57 -12.10 16.54 -40.70
N SER A 58 -11.38 16.74 -41.83
CA SER A 58 -10.85 18.02 -42.38
C SER A 58 -9.92 18.94 -41.54
N ALA A 59 -9.25 19.99 -42.07
CA ALA A 59 -8.45 20.19 -43.31
C ALA A 59 -7.75 21.58 -43.23
N ALA A 60 -6.50 21.70 -43.72
CA ALA A 60 -5.73 22.97 -43.91
C ALA A 60 -5.47 23.83 -42.64
N GLY A 61 -4.54 24.81 -42.59
CA GLY A 61 -3.47 25.25 -43.51
C GLY A 61 -3.00 26.69 -43.17
N ALA A 62 -1.74 27.04 -43.51
CA ALA A 62 -1.04 28.34 -43.30
C ALA A 62 -0.81 28.77 -41.82
N GLU A 63 0.35 29.23 -41.35
CA GLU A 63 1.37 30.21 -41.83
C GLU A 63 1.03 31.71 -41.63
N ALA A 64 2.08 32.47 -41.26
CA ALA A 64 2.20 33.91 -40.92
C ALA A 64 2.06 34.25 -39.42
N ALA A 65 3.09 34.65 -38.64
CA ALA A 65 4.30 35.47 -38.80
C ALA A 65 4.10 37.00 -38.60
N SER A 66 5.05 37.62 -37.87
CA SER A 66 5.29 39.08 -37.68
C SER A 66 4.28 39.87 -36.81
N THR A 67 4.64 40.91 -36.04
CA THR A 67 5.95 41.46 -35.56
C THR A 67 5.69 42.43 -34.38
N ASP A 68 6.75 42.75 -33.63
CA ASP A 68 7.00 43.93 -32.78
C ASP A 68 5.92 45.01 -32.55
N ALA A 69 5.74 45.43 -31.29
CA ALA A 69 6.33 46.70 -30.82
C ALA A 69 6.04 47.00 -29.32
N ALA A 70 7.10 47.40 -28.61
CA ALA A 70 7.08 48.22 -27.39
C ALA A 70 8.07 49.40 -27.62
N PRO A 71 8.32 50.34 -26.68
CA PRO A 71 7.65 50.63 -25.41
C PRO A 71 7.25 52.13 -25.27
N ALA A 72 6.72 52.54 -24.10
CA ALA A 72 6.76 53.94 -23.65
C ALA A 72 6.76 54.04 -22.11
N GLU A 73 7.52 54.99 -21.57
CA GLU A 73 7.82 55.19 -20.14
C GLU A 73 6.77 56.09 -19.43
N GLY A 74 6.83 56.21 -18.09
CA GLY A 74 6.33 57.44 -17.44
C GLY A 74 5.83 57.42 -15.99
N ALA A 75 6.76 57.64 -15.04
CA ALA A 75 6.59 58.52 -13.87
C ALA A 75 5.50 58.26 -12.78
N THR A 76 5.97 57.74 -11.64
CA THR A 76 5.83 58.29 -10.26
C THR A 76 4.49 58.93 -9.79
N ARG A 77 3.93 58.40 -8.68
CA ARG A 77 3.79 59.06 -7.34
C ARG A 77 2.72 58.37 -6.47
N ALA A 78 3.10 58.03 -5.24
CA ALA A 78 2.17 57.81 -4.12
C ALA A 78 2.13 59.09 -3.22
N PRO A 79 1.37 59.14 -2.10
CA PRO A 79 0.15 58.40 -1.71
C PRO A 79 -1.00 59.36 -1.29
N ARG A 80 -2.20 58.84 -0.94
CA ARG A 80 -3.08 59.41 0.13
C ARG A 80 -4.36 58.61 0.45
N GLY A 81 -4.45 58.13 1.68
CA GLY A 81 -5.46 58.62 2.66
C GLY A 81 -6.83 57.94 2.80
N ARG A 82 -6.99 57.16 3.88
CA ARG A 82 -8.15 57.08 4.83
C ARG A 82 -7.83 55.97 5.87
N GLY A 83 -8.14 56.06 7.16
CA GLY A 83 -8.74 57.12 7.96
C GLY A 83 -9.78 56.57 8.97
N ARG A 84 -9.62 56.89 10.27
CA ARG A 84 -10.42 56.47 11.47
C ARG A 84 -10.00 55.10 12.07
N GLY A 85 -9.90 54.90 13.39
CA GLY A 85 -9.95 55.85 14.53
C GLY A 85 -10.72 55.34 15.76
N ARG A 86 -10.20 55.62 16.98
CA ARG A 86 -10.66 55.24 18.35
C ARG A 86 -10.18 53.85 18.83
N GLY A 87 -9.64 53.65 20.04
CA GLY A 87 -9.16 54.59 21.08
C GLY A 87 -9.52 54.19 22.53
N ARG A 88 -8.53 54.27 23.45
CA ARG A 88 -8.44 53.85 24.89
C ARG A 88 -7.63 52.54 25.06
N GLY A 89 -6.53 52.42 25.82
CA GLY A 89 -5.92 53.25 26.90
C GLY A 89 -6.41 52.75 28.27
N LYS A 90 -5.58 52.21 29.19
CA LYS A 90 -4.24 52.55 29.75
C LYS A 90 -3.40 51.26 29.97
N ALA A 91 -2.06 51.20 29.95
CA ALA A 91 -1.02 51.77 30.85
C ALA A 91 -1.19 51.33 32.33
N ALA A 92 -0.18 50.86 33.09
CA ALA A 92 1.23 50.48 32.83
C ALA A 92 1.67 49.51 34.00
N ASP A 93 2.92 49.16 34.35
CA ASP A 93 4.30 49.53 33.93
C ASP A 93 5.34 48.49 34.47
N ALA A 94 6.63 48.59 34.06
CA ALA A 94 7.88 48.20 34.77
C ALA A 94 8.10 46.75 35.35
N THR A 95 9.31 46.15 35.47
CA THR A 95 10.71 46.42 35.04
C THR A 95 11.59 45.16 35.26
N ASP A 96 12.70 45.07 34.52
CA ASP A 96 14.02 44.47 34.84
C ASP A 96 14.23 43.07 35.48
N ALA A 97 15.21 42.38 34.90
CA ALA A 97 16.03 41.29 35.48
C ALA A 97 17.37 41.91 36.04
N PRO A 98 18.46 41.19 36.42
CA PRO A 98 18.73 39.74 36.38
C PRO A 98 19.57 39.16 37.57
N THR A 99 19.96 37.85 37.48
CA THR A 99 21.25 37.23 37.98
C THR A 99 21.59 37.22 39.52
N GLU A 100 22.33 36.27 40.15
CA GLU A 100 22.99 34.97 39.81
C GLU A 100 23.03 33.98 41.03
N SER A 101 23.23 32.67 40.76
CA SER A 101 24.21 31.70 41.34
C SER A 101 24.28 31.21 42.83
N ILE A 102 24.90 30.01 42.97
CA ILE A 102 25.68 29.39 44.10
C ILE A 102 25.02 28.32 45.03
N ASP A 103 25.22 27.04 44.63
CA ASP A 103 25.87 25.90 45.35
C ASP A 103 25.16 24.96 46.38
N SER A 104 25.76 23.75 46.46
CA SER A 104 25.63 22.49 47.24
C SER A 104 25.02 22.49 48.67
N THR A 105 24.56 21.38 49.29
CA THR A 105 25.16 20.03 49.56
C THR A 105 24.14 18.95 50.00
N ASP A 106 24.61 17.74 50.31
CA ASP A 106 23.91 16.55 50.85
C ASP A 106 22.98 16.74 52.07
N ALA A 107 21.99 15.84 52.23
CA ALA A 107 21.83 14.99 53.44
C ALA A 107 20.64 14.02 53.32
N ALA A 108 20.76 12.83 53.91
CA ALA A 108 19.65 11.90 54.18
C ALA A 108 19.34 11.86 55.68
N ALA A 109 18.07 11.63 56.06
CA ALA A 109 17.66 10.83 57.24
C ALA A 109 16.14 10.94 57.53
N ASP A 110 15.56 9.80 57.89
CA ASP A 110 14.55 9.56 58.94
C ASP A 110 13.32 10.47 59.10
N ASN A 111 12.14 9.82 59.01
CA ASN A 111 11.31 9.67 60.21
C ASN A 111 10.39 8.43 60.12
N ALA A 112 10.43 7.63 61.18
CA ALA A 112 9.32 6.77 61.58
C ALA A 112 8.26 7.64 62.30
N GLU A 113 7.12 7.20 62.83
CA GLU A 113 6.75 5.89 63.38
C GLU A 113 5.21 5.89 63.66
N GLN A 114 4.65 4.72 64.03
CA GLN A 114 3.40 4.52 64.81
C GLN A 114 2.05 5.06 64.27
N ASN A 115 1.09 4.15 64.07
CA ASN A 115 0.12 3.83 65.14
C ASN A 115 -0.62 2.51 64.85
N GLU A 116 -0.50 1.53 65.75
CA GLU A 116 -1.30 0.29 65.72
C GLU A 116 -2.40 0.34 66.80
N GLN A 117 -3.57 -0.22 66.52
CA GLN A 117 -4.45 -0.71 67.59
C GLN A 117 -5.35 -1.86 67.14
N ASN A 118 -5.32 -2.95 67.91
CA ASN A 118 -6.00 -4.22 67.68
C ASN A 118 -7.40 -4.26 68.32
N GLY A 119 -8.28 -5.18 67.91
CA GLY A 119 -9.46 -5.53 68.74
C GLY A 119 -10.60 -6.29 68.06
N ASP A 120 -10.53 -7.62 68.17
CA ASP A 120 -11.54 -8.69 67.93
C ASP A 120 -13.03 -8.41 68.33
N GLY A 121 -14.00 -9.13 67.72
CA GLY A 121 -15.42 -9.07 68.14
C GLY A 121 -16.52 -9.67 67.22
N SER A 122 -16.62 -11.01 67.14
CA SER A 122 -17.86 -11.82 66.96
C SER A 122 -18.93 -11.54 65.86
N GLU A 123 -19.05 -12.50 64.95
CA GLU A 123 -20.27 -13.27 64.56
C GLU A 123 -21.60 -12.56 64.18
N SER A 124 -21.96 -12.62 62.89
CA SER A 124 -23.35 -12.73 62.39
C SER A 124 -23.39 -13.29 60.96
N GLY A 125 -24.26 -14.28 60.72
CA GLY A 125 -24.18 -15.13 59.52
C GLY A 125 -25.11 -14.78 58.33
N ARG A 126 -25.15 -15.74 57.39
CA ARG A 126 -25.95 -15.82 56.13
C ARG A 126 -25.27 -15.18 54.88
N PRO A 127 -25.51 -15.73 53.68
CA PRO A 127 -25.09 -17.08 53.29
C PRO A 127 -24.31 -17.08 51.96
N ARG A 128 -23.65 -18.20 51.63
CA ARG A 128 -22.98 -18.41 50.34
C ARG A 128 -23.94 -18.17 49.17
N ARG A 129 -23.78 -17.05 48.46
CA ARG A 129 -24.28 -16.87 47.10
C ARG A 129 -23.15 -17.20 46.13
N GLU A 130 -23.03 -18.49 45.83
CA GLU A 130 -22.35 -19.01 44.65
C GLU A 130 -23.10 -18.54 43.38
N ARG A 131 -23.10 -17.23 43.10
CA ARG A 131 -23.74 -16.66 41.91
C ARG A 131 -22.71 -16.51 40.78
N ASN A 132 -22.30 -17.67 40.30
CA ASN A 132 -22.21 -17.95 38.86
C ASN A 132 -21.44 -16.93 38.00
N ARG A 133 -20.22 -16.54 38.42
CA ARG A 133 -19.27 -15.75 37.59
C ARG A 133 -18.51 -16.60 36.56
N ARG A 134 -19.15 -17.64 36.01
CA ARG A 134 -18.66 -18.45 34.87
C ARG A 134 -19.67 -18.47 33.73
N ARG A 135 -20.03 -17.27 33.25
CA ARG A 135 -20.68 -16.99 31.96
C ARG A 135 -20.57 -15.48 31.71
N GLY A 136 -19.79 -15.06 30.71
CA GLY A 136 -19.59 -13.64 30.38
C GLY A 136 -18.16 -13.15 30.14
N ARG A 137 -17.23 -14.01 29.72
CA ARG A 137 -15.98 -13.61 29.02
C ARG A 137 -15.74 -14.64 27.92
N GLY A 138 -15.45 -14.17 26.70
CA GLY A 138 -15.37 -15.00 25.49
C GLY A 138 -16.67 -15.04 24.68
N ARG A 139 -17.21 -13.88 24.29
CA ARG A 139 -18.19 -13.77 23.19
C ARG A 139 -18.03 -12.48 22.38
N ASP A 140 -16.78 -12.10 22.20
CA ASP A 140 -16.31 -11.12 21.22
C ASP A 140 -15.14 -11.82 20.51
N ASP A 141 -14.98 -11.60 19.19
CA ASP A 141 -13.96 -12.17 18.27
C ASP A 141 -14.10 -13.61 17.71
N GLU A 142 -15.17 -14.38 17.99
CA GLU A 142 -15.51 -15.58 17.19
C GLU A 142 -16.71 -15.32 16.26
N PHE A 143 -16.44 -14.57 15.18
CA PHE A 143 -17.25 -14.56 13.96
C PHE A 143 -16.48 -15.28 12.83
N ASP A 144 -15.96 -16.47 13.12
CA ASP A 144 -15.85 -17.50 12.08
C ASP A 144 -17.31 -17.85 11.72
N GLY A 145 -17.87 -17.07 10.80
CA GLY A 145 -19.12 -17.47 10.16
C GLY A 145 -18.83 -18.78 9.45
N GLU A 146 -19.39 -19.88 9.95
CA GLU A 146 -19.44 -21.13 9.21
C GLU A 146 -20.15 -20.85 7.89
N VAL A 147 -19.51 -21.16 6.77
CA VAL A 147 -20.10 -21.00 5.44
C VAL A 147 -21.19 -22.05 5.32
N SER A 148 -22.43 -21.61 5.09
CA SER A 148 -23.53 -22.56 4.86
C SER A 148 -23.39 -23.15 3.46
N ASP A 149 -23.81 -24.41 3.27
CA ASP A 149 -23.84 -25.04 1.94
C ASP A 149 -24.72 -24.26 0.92
N ASP A 150 -25.62 -23.40 1.41
CA ASP A 150 -26.48 -22.50 0.63
C ASP A 150 -25.84 -21.13 0.29
N ASP A 151 -24.65 -20.80 0.83
CA ASP A 151 -24.00 -19.51 0.59
C ASP A 151 -23.31 -19.47 -0.78
N VAL A 152 -23.74 -18.57 -1.66
CA VAL A 152 -23.04 -18.31 -2.93
C VAL A 152 -21.75 -17.55 -2.63
N LEU A 153 -20.63 -18.23 -2.79
CA LEU A 153 -19.28 -17.66 -2.68
C LEU A 153 -18.85 -17.02 -4.00
N ILE A 154 -18.44 -15.76 -3.94
CA ILE A 154 -17.86 -15.02 -5.07
C ILE A 154 -16.34 -14.94 -4.83
N PRO A 155 -15.49 -15.45 -5.74
CA PRO A 155 -14.05 -15.37 -5.59
C PRO A 155 -13.58 -13.92 -5.70
N VAL A 156 -12.63 -13.54 -4.85
CA VAL A 156 -12.00 -12.23 -4.81
C VAL A 156 -10.49 -12.39 -4.65
N ALA A 157 -9.75 -11.44 -5.22
CA ALA A 157 -8.31 -11.34 -5.02
C ALA A 157 -7.88 -9.89 -4.87
N GLY A 158 -6.76 -9.66 -4.17
CA GLY A 158 -6.21 -8.34 -3.96
C GLY A 158 -5.06 -8.33 -2.96
N ILE A 159 -4.58 -7.13 -2.62
CA ILE A 159 -3.44 -6.94 -1.70
C ILE A 159 -3.95 -6.58 -0.30
N LEU A 160 -3.52 -7.31 0.72
CA LEU A 160 -3.91 -7.06 2.10
C LEU A 160 -3.21 -5.83 2.67
N ASP A 161 -4.01 -4.85 3.06
CA ASP A 161 -3.59 -3.70 3.86
C ASP A 161 -4.09 -3.85 5.30
N ILE A 162 -3.15 -3.88 6.25
CA ILE A 162 -3.43 -3.99 7.68
C ILE A 162 -3.21 -2.62 8.31
N LEU A 163 -4.24 -2.14 9.00
CA LEU A 163 -4.26 -0.89 9.78
C LEU A 163 -4.53 -1.25 11.26
N ASP A 164 -4.40 -0.28 12.17
CA ASP A 164 -4.28 -0.54 13.61
C ASP A 164 -5.40 -1.42 14.22
N ASN A 165 -6.64 -1.25 13.75
CA ASN A 165 -7.82 -1.90 14.31
C ASN A 165 -8.63 -2.71 13.28
N TYR A 166 -8.19 -2.78 12.02
CA TYR A 166 -8.92 -3.44 10.94
C TYR A 166 -7.99 -3.73 9.75
N ALA A 167 -8.39 -4.70 8.90
CA ALA A 167 -7.66 -5.03 7.69
C ALA A 167 -8.61 -5.09 6.48
N PHE A 168 -8.10 -4.74 5.31
CA PHE A 168 -8.82 -4.76 4.04
C PHE A 168 -7.98 -5.43 2.95
N VAL A 169 -8.58 -6.32 2.16
CA VAL A 169 -8.03 -6.73 0.87
C VAL A 169 -8.41 -5.67 -0.16
N ARG A 170 -7.39 -4.96 -0.68
CA ARG A 170 -7.52 -3.95 -1.72
C ARG A 170 -7.71 -4.61 -3.06
N THR A 171 -8.89 -4.48 -3.65
CA THR A 171 -9.25 -5.17 -4.91
C THR A 171 -9.02 -4.31 -6.16
N GLY A 172 -9.02 -2.97 -5.99
CA GLY A 172 -8.81 -1.99 -7.08
C GLY A 172 -7.37 -1.50 -7.25
N GLY A 173 -6.38 -2.18 -6.66
CA GLY A 173 -4.97 -1.76 -6.65
C GLY A 173 -4.47 -1.43 -5.24
N TYR A 174 -3.68 -0.36 -5.10
CA TYR A 174 -3.01 0.01 -3.85
C TYR A 174 -3.74 1.06 -2.99
N LEU A 175 -4.83 1.62 -3.51
CA LEU A 175 -5.65 2.64 -2.85
C LEU A 175 -6.94 2.04 -2.33
N ALA A 176 -7.56 2.71 -1.35
CA ALA A 176 -8.84 2.30 -0.81
C ALA A 176 -9.96 2.40 -1.87
N SER A 177 -10.71 1.31 -2.06
CA SER A 177 -11.83 1.21 -3.00
C SER A 177 -13.13 0.86 -2.26
N PRO A 178 -14.30 1.32 -2.73
CA PRO A 178 -15.59 0.82 -2.25
C PRO A 178 -15.78 -0.70 -2.46
N ALA A 179 -14.99 -1.31 -3.36
CA ALA A 179 -14.96 -2.75 -3.62
C ALA A 179 -13.97 -3.53 -2.73
N ASP A 180 -13.35 -2.89 -1.75
CA ASP A 180 -12.43 -3.56 -0.82
C ASP A 180 -13.18 -4.52 0.12
N VAL A 181 -12.51 -5.61 0.47
CA VAL A 181 -13.09 -6.68 1.31
C VAL A 181 -12.52 -6.57 2.73
N TYR A 182 -13.41 -6.47 3.71
CA TYR A 182 -13.05 -6.46 5.12
C TYR A 182 -12.53 -7.83 5.58
N VAL A 183 -11.42 -7.85 6.31
CA VAL A 183 -10.85 -9.05 6.93
C VAL A 183 -10.86 -8.89 8.45
N ALA A 184 -11.43 -9.87 9.14
CA ALA A 184 -11.45 -9.86 10.60
C ALA A 184 -10.04 -10.06 11.16
N LEU A 185 -9.66 -9.35 12.23
CA LEU A 185 -8.34 -9.52 12.85
C LEU A 185 -8.11 -10.95 13.39
N GLY A 186 -9.18 -11.69 13.69
CA GLY A 186 -9.12 -13.12 13.98
C GLY A 186 -8.61 -13.94 12.79
N GLN A 187 -9.10 -13.68 11.57
CA GLN A 187 -8.63 -14.32 10.34
C GLN A 187 -7.17 -13.93 10.03
N VAL A 188 -6.81 -12.65 10.20
CA VAL A 188 -5.43 -12.18 10.03
C VAL A 188 -4.45 -12.99 10.90
N LYS A 189 -4.80 -13.19 12.18
CA LYS A 189 -3.99 -14.00 13.12
C LYS A 189 -4.02 -15.49 12.79
N LYS A 190 -5.20 -16.05 12.48
CA LYS A 190 -5.43 -17.47 12.16
C LYS A 190 -4.60 -17.95 10.97
N TYR A 191 -4.47 -17.12 9.94
CA TYR A 191 -3.75 -17.46 8.70
C TYR A 191 -2.34 -16.83 8.60
N GLY A 192 -1.85 -16.18 9.65
CA GLY A 192 -0.51 -15.56 9.65
C GLY A 192 -0.34 -14.48 8.58
N LEU A 193 -1.40 -13.74 8.28
CA LEU A 193 -1.43 -12.72 7.23
C LEU A 193 -0.65 -11.47 7.67
N ARG A 194 0.08 -10.89 6.72
CA ARG A 194 0.92 -9.69 6.91
C ARG A 194 0.60 -8.65 5.83
N LYS A 195 0.85 -7.36 6.13
CA LYS A 195 0.63 -6.27 5.15
C LYS A 195 1.44 -6.54 3.87
N GLY A 196 0.80 -6.36 2.72
CA GLY A 196 1.35 -6.65 1.39
C GLY A 196 1.07 -8.05 0.85
N ASP A 197 0.38 -8.93 1.59
CA ASP A 197 0.04 -10.27 1.09
C ASP A 197 -0.97 -10.19 -0.05
N ALA A 198 -0.71 -10.86 -1.17
CA ALA A 198 -1.74 -11.12 -2.18
C ALA A 198 -2.62 -12.25 -1.67
N VAL A 199 -3.86 -11.92 -1.31
CA VAL A 199 -4.85 -12.85 -0.79
C VAL A 199 -5.84 -13.18 -1.89
N VAL A 200 -6.04 -14.47 -2.14
CA VAL A 200 -7.16 -15.00 -2.94
C VAL A 200 -8.08 -15.75 -1.99
N GLY A 201 -9.37 -15.48 -2.08
CA GLY A 201 -10.38 -16.09 -1.23
C GLY A 201 -11.78 -15.85 -1.78
N ALA A 202 -12.79 -15.96 -0.92
CA ALA A 202 -14.17 -15.70 -1.33
C ALA A 202 -14.91 -14.79 -0.35
N ILE A 203 -15.82 -13.98 -0.90
CA ILE A 203 -16.86 -13.26 -0.15
C ILE A 203 -18.19 -13.99 -0.29
N ARG A 204 -19.06 -13.87 0.72
CA ARG A 204 -20.47 -14.28 0.58
C ARG A 204 -21.19 -13.25 -0.30
N GLN A 205 -22.01 -13.72 -1.23
CA GLN A 205 -22.94 -12.84 -1.93
C GLN A 205 -23.91 -12.22 -0.91
N PRO A 206 -24.03 -10.89 -0.81
CA PRO A 206 -24.97 -10.27 0.12
C PRO A 206 -26.40 -10.63 -0.28
N GLN A 207 -27.11 -11.35 0.60
CA GLN A 207 -28.51 -11.69 0.36
C GLN A 207 -29.40 -10.46 0.59
N GLY A 208 -30.59 -10.45 -0.01
CA GLY A 208 -31.47 -9.27 -0.12
C GLY A 208 -32.02 -8.67 1.20
N GLY A 209 -31.57 -9.16 2.36
CA GLY A 209 -31.85 -8.58 3.69
C GLY A 209 -30.63 -7.98 4.39
N ASP A 210 -29.40 -8.33 3.99
CA ASP A 210 -28.18 -7.96 4.75
C ASP A 210 -27.78 -6.49 4.63
N PHE A 211 -28.37 -5.73 3.72
CA PHE A 211 -28.29 -4.26 3.71
C PHE A 211 -28.87 -3.60 4.98
N GLN A 212 -29.56 -4.36 5.85
CA GLN A 212 -29.95 -3.91 7.19
C GLN A 212 -28.80 -3.99 8.22
N ASN A 213 -27.77 -4.79 7.97
CA ASN A 213 -26.56 -4.80 8.79
C ASN A 213 -25.69 -3.60 8.44
N ARG A 214 -25.13 -2.92 9.46
CA ARG A 214 -24.31 -1.69 9.30
C ARG A 214 -22.94 -1.91 8.65
N GLN A 215 -22.70 -3.06 8.02
CA GLN A 215 -21.41 -3.39 7.41
C GLN A 215 -21.33 -2.73 6.04
N LYS A 216 -20.55 -1.64 5.96
CA LYS A 216 -20.35 -0.85 4.74
C LYS A 216 -19.55 -1.60 3.64
N TYR A 217 -18.88 -2.69 4.02
CA TYR A 217 -17.99 -3.47 3.16
C TYR A 217 -18.32 -4.96 3.27
N ASN A 218 -18.08 -5.70 2.19
CA ASN A 218 -18.22 -7.16 2.18
C ASN A 218 -17.12 -7.78 3.06
N ALA A 219 -17.45 -8.81 3.83
CA ALA A 219 -16.48 -9.53 4.66
C ALA A 219 -15.91 -10.77 3.93
N LEU A 220 -14.62 -11.05 4.15
CA LEU A 220 -13.96 -12.25 3.65
C LEU A 220 -14.49 -13.48 4.38
N ALA A 221 -14.96 -14.48 3.63
CA ALA A 221 -15.51 -15.73 4.17
C ALA A 221 -14.42 -16.80 4.33
N THR A 222 -13.65 -17.03 3.25
CA THR A 222 -12.55 -18.00 3.21
C THR A 222 -11.30 -17.39 2.60
N VAL A 223 -10.13 -17.92 3.00
CA VAL A 223 -8.84 -17.66 2.35
C VAL A 223 -8.44 -18.94 1.65
N ASP A 224 -8.29 -18.89 0.33
CA ASP A 224 -7.97 -20.05 -0.50
C ASP A 224 -6.47 -20.11 -0.81
N PHE A 225 -5.84 -18.96 -1.10
CA PHE A 225 -4.40 -18.84 -1.34
C PHE A 225 -3.82 -17.54 -0.77
N ILE A 226 -2.57 -17.61 -0.34
CA ILE A 226 -1.76 -16.48 0.14
C ILE A 226 -0.46 -16.47 -0.68
N ASN A 227 -0.26 -15.43 -1.49
CA ASN A 227 0.85 -15.32 -2.45
C ASN A 227 1.03 -16.56 -3.35
N GLY A 228 -0.08 -17.19 -3.75
CA GLY A 228 -0.09 -18.42 -4.56
C GLY A 228 0.19 -19.73 -3.81
N ALA A 229 0.54 -19.67 -2.51
CA ALA A 229 0.65 -20.84 -1.64
C ALA A 229 -0.66 -21.12 -0.90
N SER A 230 -0.86 -22.35 -0.39
CA SER A 230 -1.97 -22.64 0.51
C SER A 230 -1.77 -21.93 1.87
N PRO A 231 -2.85 -21.65 2.63
CA PRO A 231 -2.73 -20.94 3.91
C PRO A 231 -1.84 -21.67 4.93
N GLU A 232 -1.85 -23.00 4.91
CA GLU A 232 -0.98 -23.84 5.75
C GLU A 232 0.51 -23.68 5.39
N ALA A 233 0.84 -23.61 4.09
CA ALA A 233 2.22 -23.41 3.64
C ALA A 233 2.70 -21.97 3.90
N ALA A 234 1.81 -20.99 3.77
CA ALA A 234 2.11 -19.58 4.03
C ALA A 234 2.42 -19.26 5.51
N LEU A 235 2.05 -20.14 6.44
CA LEU A 235 2.46 -20.04 7.85
C LEU A 235 3.93 -20.42 8.09
N ALA A 236 4.56 -21.18 7.19
CA ALA A 236 5.92 -21.69 7.35
C ALA A 236 7.01 -20.78 6.73
N ARG A 237 6.63 -19.66 6.11
CA ARG A 237 7.58 -18.70 5.51
C ARG A 237 8.32 -17.90 6.59
N GLU A 238 9.59 -17.61 6.32
CA GLU A 238 10.41 -16.70 7.12
C GLU A 238 9.83 -15.26 7.08
N ASP A 239 10.10 -14.42 8.08
CA ASP A 239 9.87 -12.98 7.92
C ASP A 239 11.04 -12.34 7.19
N PHE A 240 10.74 -11.49 6.23
CA PHE A 240 11.71 -10.63 5.57
C PHE A 240 12.61 -9.93 6.58
N ALA A 241 12.07 -9.54 7.75
CA ALA A 241 12.81 -8.89 8.82
C ALA A 241 13.94 -9.78 9.39
N ASP A 242 13.66 -11.05 9.61
CA ASP A 242 14.55 -12.05 10.26
C ASP A 242 15.63 -12.57 9.31
N GLY A 243 15.36 -12.58 8.00
CA GLY A 243 16.30 -13.06 6.98
C GLY A 243 17.65 -12.33 6.99
N THR A 244 18.74 -13.11 6.96
CA THR A 244 20.12 -12.61 7.03
C THR A 244 20.49 -11.77 5.79
N PRO A 245 20.87 -10.49 5.95
CA PRO A 245 21.29 -9.64 4.83
C PRO A 245 22.70 -9.98 4.34
N VAL A 246 22.87 -10.09 3.03
CA VAL A 246 24.17 -10.34 2.37
C VAL A 246 24.50 -9.24 1.36
N TYR A 247 25.80 -9.07 1.06
CA TYR A 247 26.25 -8.10 0.06
C TYR A 247 25.80 -8.50 -1.35
N ALA A 248 25.43 -7.49 -2.15
CA ALA A 248 25.02 -7.67 -3.53
C ALA A 248 26.17 -8.17 -4.42
N SER A 249 25.98 -9.34 -5.03
CA SER A 249 26.95 -10.01 -5.89
C SER A 249 26.54 -10.01 -7.37
N GLU A 250 25.26 -10.24 -7.67
CA GLU A 250 24.72 -10.41 -9.02
C GLU A 250 24.30 -9.07 -9.66
N THR A 251 24.82 -8.77 -10.85
CA THR A 251 24.46 -7.57 -11.64
C THR A 251 23.13 -7.73 -12.36
N ILE A 252 22.34 -6.65 -12.46
CA ILE A 252 21.03 -6.67 -13.17
C ILE A 252 21.19 -6.73 -14.71
N GLY A 253 22.37 -6.39 -15.25
CA GLY A 253 22.65 -6.44 -16.70
C GLY A 253 22.17 -5.21 -17.48
N LEU A 254 21.98 -4.08 -16.78
CA LEU A 254 21.61 -2.79 -17.37
C LEU A 254 22.79 -2.16 -18.14
N SER A 255 22.50 -1.12 -18.92
CA SER A 255 23.49 -0.39 -19.71
C SER A 255 23.72 1.04 -19.21
N GLY A 256 24.66 1.74 -19.85
CA GLY A 256 24.95 3.14 -19.59
C GLY A 256 25.28 3.44 -18.12
N ARG A 257 24.57 4.40 -17.53
CA ARG A 257 24.82 4.87 -16.14
C ARG A 257 24.40 3.87 -15.06
N PHE A 258 23.59 2.86 -15.40
CA PHE A 258 23.09 1.86 -14.45
C PHE A 258 23.83 0.51 -14.55
N ALA A 259 24.85 0.40 -15.40
CA ALA A 259 25.52 -0.87 -15.70
C ALA A 259 26.22 -1.54 -14.51
N SER A 260 26.57 -0.80 -13.46
CA SER A 260 27.16 -1.34 -12.23
C SER A 260 26.14 -1.82 -11.20
N VAL A 261 24.83 -1.59 -11.41
CA VAL A 261 23.79 -1.87 -10.42
C VAL A 261 23.59 -3.38 -10.24
N LYS A 262 23.52 -3.79 -8.97
CA LYS A 262 23.32 -5.18 -8.55
C LYS A 262 22.00 -5.42 -7.84
N ARG A 263 21.59 -6.68 -7.83
CA ARG A 263 20.42 -7.17 -7.10
C ARG A 263 20.61 -7.00 -5.59
N GLY A 264 19.62 -6.41 -4.92
CA GLY A 264 19.68 -6.11 -3.50
C GLY A 264 20.31 -4.76 -3.14
N GLU A 265 20.66 -3.93 -4.14
CA GLU A 265 21.21 -2.58 -3.90
C GLU A 265 20.14 -1.52 -3.60
N ARG A 266 20.60 -0.43 -3.01
CA ARG A 266 19.85 0.80 -2.75
C ARG A 266 20.47 1.91 -3.61
N VAL A 267 19.90 2.12 -4.79
CA VAL A 267 20.40 3.05 -5.80
C VAL A 267 19.64 4.36 -5.69
N LEU A 268 20.34 5.44 -5.35
CA LEU A 268 19.76 6.78 -5.33
C LEU A 268 19.99 7.43 -6.70
N VAL A 269 18.92 7.85 -7.37
CA VAL A 269 18.97 8.54 -8.66
C VAL A 269 18.79 10.03 -8.41
N ASP A 270 19.90 10.76 -8.41
CA ASP A 270 19.92 12.22 -8.26
C ASP A 270 19.53 12.87 -9.59
N ALA A 271 18.31 13.41 -9.65
CA ALA A 271 17.75 13.97 -10.87
C ALA A 271 16.95 15.26 -10.61
N PRO A 272 17.06 16.30 -11.46
CA PRO A 272 16.21 17.48 -11.34
C PRO A 272 14.75 17.11 -11.57
N ALA A 273 13.85 17.70 -10.78
CA ALA A 273 12.42 17.46 -10.89
C ALA A 273 11.86 17.93 -12.25
N GLY A 274 11.11 17.06 -12.94
CA GLY A 274 10.46 17.36 -14.20
C GLY A 274 10.31 16.13 -15.11
N ALA A 275 9.75 16.34 -16.30
CA ALA A 275 9.43 15.28 -17.26
C ALA A 275 10.63 14.44 -17.73
N THR A 276 11.85 15.00 -17.66
CA THR A 276 13.10 14.27 -17.97
C THR A 276 13.34 13.11 -17.00
N ARG A 277 13.09 13.31 -15.70
CA ARG A 277 13.19 12.27 -14.68
C ARG A 277 12.23 11.12 -14.96
N THR A 278 10.95 11.43 -15.17
CA THR A 278 9.90 10.44 -15.46
C THR A 278 10.22 9.65 -16.73
N ALA A 279 10.73 10.31 -17.78
CA ALA A 279 11.16 9.64 -19.01
C ALA A 279 12.32 8.67 -18.75
N VAL A 280 13.37 9.07 -18.03
CA VAL A 280 14.50 8.18 -17.70
C VAL A 280 14.08 7.01 -16.81
N LEU A 281 13.22 7.23 -15.81
CA LEU A 281 12.72 6.14 -14.96
C LEU A 281 11.83 5.15 -15.72
N ARG A 282 11.02 5.63 -16.67
CA ARG A 282 10.23 4.77 -17.58
C ARG A 282 11.14 3.94 -18.48
N ASP A 283 12.16 4.57 -19.07
CA ASP A 283 13.07 3.91 -20.01
C ASP A 283 13.96 2.87 -19.28
N LEU A 284 14.40 3.20 -18.06
CA LEU A 284 15.06 2.27 -17.13
C LEU A 284 14.14 1.09 -16.74
N ALA A 285 12.87 1.36 -16.44
CA ALA A 285 11.90 0.30 -16.13
C ALA A 285 11.69 -0.66 -17.33
N ALA A 286 11.61 -0.12 -18.55
CA ALA A 286 11.56 -0.92 -19.77
C ALA A 286 12.85 -1.73 -20.01
N GLU A 287 14.02 -1.16 -19.71
CA GLU A 287 15.31 -1.86 -19.77
C GLU A 287 15.37 -3.01 -18.75
N ILE A 288 15.00 -2.78 -17.49
CA ILE A 288 14.91 -3.80 -16.43
C ILE A 288 14.00 -4.96 -16.86
N SER A 289 12.81 -4.67 -17.40
CA SER A 289 11.89 -5.70 -17.92
C SER A 289 12.50 -6.57 -19.03
N SER A 290 13.51 -6.07 -19.75
CA SER A 290 14.20 -6.80 -20.82
C SER A 290 15.48 -7.50 -20.36
N ALA A 291 16.19 -6.94 -19.37
CA ALA A 291 17.46 -7.45 -18.86
C ALA A 291 17.29 -8.55 -17.80
N SER A 292 16.28 -8.43 -16.93
CA SER A 292 16.01 -9.38 -15.84
C SER A 292 14.53 -9.80 -15.81
N PRO A 293 14.07 -10.61 -16.79
CA PRO A 293 12.69 -11.09 -16.85
C PRO A 293 12.31 -12.07 -15.72
N ASP A 294 13.29 -12.50 -14.93
CA ASP A 294 13.16 -13.29 -13.71
C ASP A 294 12.93 -12.45 -12.44
N SER A 295 13.10 -11.12 -12.52
CA SER A 295 12.82 -10.20 -11.42
C SER A 295 11.42 -9.60 -11.56
N HIS A 296 10.67 -9.54 -10.46
CA HIS A 296 9.39 -8.83 -10.41
C HIS A 296 9.63 -7.33 -10.35
N LEU A 297 9.28 -6.61 -11.42
CA LEU A 297 9.40 -5.17 -11.50
C LEU A 297 8.16 -4.48 -10.90
N MET A 298 8.39 -3.60 -9.94
CA MET A 298 7.39 -2.74 -9.34
C MET A 298 7.76 -1.26 -9.55
N VAL A 299 6.79 -0.40 -9.87
CA VAL A 299 6.99 1.05 -9.95
C VAL A 299 6.07 1.74 -8.96
N VAL A 300 6.64 2.60 -8.12
CA VAL A 300 5.93 3.35 -7.08
C VAL A 300 5.96 4.84 -7.42
N VAL A 301 4.79 5.44 -7.57
CA VAL A 301 4.63 6.87 -7.85
C VAL A 301 3.81 7.53 -6.75
N ALA A 302 4.36 8.55 -6.10
CA ALA A 302 3.73 9.27 -5.00
C ALA A 302 3.69 10.78 -5.30
N ASP A 303 2.56 11.45 -5.04
CA ASP A 303 2.35 12.89 -5.39
C ASP A 303 2.65 13.17 -6.88
N GLY A 304 2.32 12.23 -7.78
CA GLY A 304 2.67 12.28 -9.21
C GLY A 304 1.69 13.09 -10.06
N GLN A 305 2.13 13.59 -11.22
CA GLN A 305 1.20 14.18 -12.20
C GLN A 305 0.36 13.08 -12.88
N PRO A 306 -0.96 13.26 -13.13
CA PRO A 306 -1.79 12.26 -13.79
C PRO A 306 -1.27 11.80 -15.15
N GLU A 307 -0.64 12.71 -15.91
CA GLU A 307 0.04 12.43 -17.17
C GLU A 307 1.28 11.53 -16.99
N ASP A 308 2.12 11.78 -15.98
CA ASP A 308 3.28 10.97 -15.64
C ASP A 308 2.86 9.56 -15.17
N VAL A 309 1.85 9.49 -14.28
CA VAL A 309 1.27 8.23 -13.82
C VAL A 309 0.73 7.43 -15.00
N THR A 310 -0.03 8.06 -15.90
CA THR A 310 -0.57 7.39 -17.10
C THR A 310 0.54 6.91 -18.04
N ALA A 311 1.61 7.68 -18.19
CA ALA A 311 2.76 7.31 -19.03
C ALA A 311 3.53 6.11 -18.45
N LEU A 312 3.69 6.04 -17.12
CA LEU A 312 4.33 4.91 -16.43
C LEU A 312 3.44 3.65 -16.47
N THR A 313 2.15 3.76 -16.09
CA THR A 313 1.20 2.64 -16.10
C THR A 313 1.02 2.00 -17.49
N ARG A 314 1.14 2.79 -18.58
CA ARG A 314 1.05 2.26 -19.95
C ARG A 314 2.39 1.83 -20.56
N GLY A 315 3.50 2.37 -20.06
CA GLY A 315 4.83 2.14 -20.63
C GLY A 315 5.58 0.97 -20.00
N VAL A 316 5.32 0.67 -18.72
CA VAL A 316 6.09 -0.32 -17.95
C VAL A 316 5.40 -1.69 -17.98
N ARG A 317 6.20 -2.75 -18.19
CA ARG A 317 5.77 -4.14 -18.05
C ARG A 317 6.09 -4.63 -16.64
N GLY A 318 5.22 -4.28 -15.70
CA GLY A 318 5.38 -4.58 -14.29
C GLY A 318 4.21 -4.05 -13.47
N GLU A 319 4.27 -4.24 -12.16
CA GLU A 319 3.22 -3.81 -11.22
C GLU A 319 3.38 -2.31 -10.91
N VAL A 320 2.36 -1.50 -11.16
CA VAL A 320 2.42 -0.04 -10.93
C VAL A 320 1.52 0.38 -9.78
N SER A 321 2.12 0.94 -8.74
CA SER A 321 1.50 1.45 -7.53
C SER A 321 1.58 2.97 -7.53
N ALA A 322 0.47 3.66 -7.80
CA ALA A 322 0.49 5.10 -8.07
C ALA A 322 -0.54 5.90 -7.24
N SER A 323 -0.13 7.10 -6.84
CA SER A 323 -0.97 8.11 -6.19
C SER A 323 -0.71 9.48 -6.83
N THR A 324 -1.75 10.08 -7.40
CA THR A 324 -1.74 11.38 -8.07
C THR A 324 -1.78 12.55 -7.07
N TYR A 325 -1.22 13.71 -7.43
CA TYR A 325 -1.05 14.88 -6.53
C TYR A 325 -2.36 15.49 -6.00
N ASP A 326 -3.52 15.14 -6.56
CA ASP A 326 -4.84 15.60 -6.14
C ASP A 326 -5.37 14.89 -4.88
N ARG A 327 -4.65 13.86 -4.40
CA ARG A 327 -5.01 13.04 -3.25
C ARG A 327 -4.44 13.58 -1.94
N HIS A 328 -4.90 13.02 -0.82
CA HIS A 328 -4.38 13.35 0.50
C HIS A 328 -2.98 12.75 0.73
N ALA A 329 -2.14 13.45 1.50
CA ALA A 329 -0.76 13.03 1.79
C ALA A 329 -0.68 11.64 2.44
N ASP A 330 -1.65 11.29 3.29
CA ASP A 330 -1.77 9.95 3.89
C ASP A 330 -1.89 8.84 2.84
N GLU A 331 -2.57 9.10 1.71
CA GLU A 331 -2.72 8.13 0.61
C GLU A 331 -1.38 7.90 -0.10
N HIS A 332 -0.57 8.94 -0.31
CA HIS A 332 0.75 8.81 -0.94
C HIS A 332 1.68 7.91 -0.10
N ILE A 333 1.68 8.09 1.22
CA ILE A 333 2.47 7.27 2.15
C ILE A 333 1.93 5.84 2.17
N THR A 334 0.60 5.66 2.24
CA THR A 334 -0.06 4.35 2.28
C THR A 334 0.26 3.52 1.04
N VAL A 335 0.22 4.13 -0.16
CA VAL A 335 0.56 3.49 -1.44
C VAL A 335 2.02 3.02 -1.47
N ALA A 336 2.95 3.90 -1.08
CA ALA A 336 4.38 3.57 -1.01
C ALA A 336 4.68 2.47 0.02
N ASP A 337 4.08 2.55 1.20
CA ASP A 337 4.20 1.56 2.27
C ASP A 337 3.67 0.19 1.86
N LEU A 338 2.50 0.14 1.23
CA LEU A 338 1.86 -1.09 0.79
C LEU A 338 2.63 -1.74 -0.36
N ALA A 339 3.21 -0.95 -1.28
CA ALA A 339 4.11 -1.44 -2.33
C ALA A 339 5.39 -2.07 -1.78
N VAL A 340 6.05 -1.43 -0.81
CA VAL A 340 7.24 -2.01 -0.15
C VAL A 340 6.87 -3.24 0.66
N ALA A 341 5.73 -3.23 1.35
CA ALA A 341 5.25 -4.39 2.08
C ALA A 341 4.99 -5.57 1.14
N ARG A 342 4.38 -5.32 -0.03
CA ARG A 342 4.17 -6.29 -1.12
C ARG A 342 5.49 -6.83 -1.65
N ALA A 343 6.46 -5.97 -1.96
CA ALA A 343 7.79 -6.36 -2.39
C ALA A 343 8.48 -7.30 -1.38
N LYS A 344 8.37 -7.01 -0.08
CA LYS A 344 8.88 -7.89 0.98
C LYS A 344 8.22 -9.27 0.99
N ARG A 345 6.88 -9.35 0.84
CA ARG A 345 6.17 -10.65 0.75
C ARG A 345 6.63 -11.50 -0.44
N LEU A 346 6.97 -10.86 -1.56
CA LEU A 346 7.49 -11.55 -2.74
C LEU A 346 8.92 -12.08 -2.49
N VAL A 347 9.79 -11.30 -1.84
CA VAL A 347 11.15 -11.73 -1.48
C VAL A 347 11.15 -12.86 -0.45
N GLU A 348 10.18 -12.90 0.49
CA GLU A 348 9.98 -14.05 1.40
C GLU A 348 9.70 -15.38 0.67
N GLN A 349 9.37 -15.35 -0.62
CA GLN A 349 9.19 -16.54 -1.46
C GLN A 349 10.45 -16.87 -2.30
N GLY A 350 11.57 -16.18 -2.04
CA GLY A 350 12.82 -16.33 -2.78
C GLY A 350 12.89 -15.59 -4.12
N MET A 351 11.91 -14.72 -4.43
CA MET A 351 11.92 -13.94 -5.68
C MET A 351 12.86 -12.74 -5.61
N HIS A 352 13.41 -12.37 -6.77
CA HIS A 352 14.09 -11.09 -6.95
C HIS A 352 13.05 -10.02 -7.29
N VAL A 353 13.08 -8.89 -6.60
CA VAL A 353 12.13 -7.78 -6.77
C VAL A 353 12.91 -6.49 -6.97
N ILE A 354 12.51 -5.70 -7.97
CA ILE A 354 13.12 -4.40 -8.27
C ILE A 354 12.02 -3.35 -8.15
N VAL A 355 12.17 -2.43 -7.19
CA VAL A 355 11.22 -1.34 -6.93
C VAL A 355 11.82 -0.03 -7.44
N VAL A 356 11.21 0.54 -8.47
CA VAL A 356 11.55 1.87 -9.00
C VAL A 356 10.64 2.93 -8.37
N VAL A 357 11.19 4.02 -7.84
CA VAL A 357 10.40 5.01 -7.06
C VAL A 357 10.54 6.43 -7.61
N ASP A 358 9.40 7.05 -7.95
CA ASP A 358 9.28 8.47 -8.31
C ASP A 358 8.35 9.21 -7.32
N SER A 359 8.85 9.99 -6.36
CA SER A 359 10.24 10.13 -5.91
C SER A 359 10.30 10.10 -4.38
N LEU A 360 11.46 9.82 -3.79
CA LEU A 360 11.60 9.82 -2.33
C LEU A 360 11.40 11.21 -1.71
N THR A 361 11.74 12.28 -2.43
CA THR A 361 11.44 13.67 -2.01
C THR A 361 9.93 13.89 -1.87
N ARG A 362 9.12 13.33 -2.77
CA ARG A 362 7.65 13.39 -2.70
C ARG A 362 7.10 12.58 -1.52
N VAL A 363 7.63 11.37 -1.27
CA VAL A 363 7.25 10.56 -0.09
C VAL A 363 7.59 11.28 1.23
N ALA A 364 8.79 11.88 1.33
CA ALA A 364 9.18 12.65 2.51
C ALA A 364 8.33 13.92 2.69
N LYS A 365 7.97 14.61 1.60
CA LYS A 365 7.05 15.77 1.60
C LYS A 365 5.63 15.38 2.04
N ALA A 366 5.15 14.20 1.64
CA ALA A 366 3.87 13.67 2.14
C ALA A 366 3.94 13.44 3.66
N GLN A 367 5.00 12.76 4.14
CA GLN A 367 5.22 12.53 5.58
C GLN A 367 5.30 13.86 6.38
N LEU A 368 5.99 14.87 5.84
CA LEU A 368 6.03 16.23 6.41
C LEU A 368 4.64 16.83 6.57
N SER A 369 3.81 16.71 5.52
CA SER A 369 2.45 17.26 5.48
C SER A 369 1.52 16.58 6.48
N VAL A 370 1.69 15.28 6.72
CA VAL A 370 0.94 14.53 7.75
C VAL A 370 1.37 14.93 9.17
N ILE A 371 2.68 15.08 9.42
CA ILE A 371 3.21 15.47 10.73
C ILE A 371 2.86 16.92 11.10
N GLN A 372 3.00 17.85 10.15
CA GLN A 372 2.87 19.29 10.40
C GLN A 372 1.48 19.86 10.08
N GLY A 373 0.64 19.11 9.34
CA GLY A 373 -0.64 19.58 8.84
C GLY A 373 -0.47 20.82 7.95
N THR A 374 -1.12 21.92 8.32
CA THR A 374 -1.08 23.18 7.58
C THR A 374 -0.03 24.18 8.11
N ARG A 375 0.82 23.79 9.08
CA ARG A 375 1.86 24.68 9.58
C ARG A 375 2.91 24.93 8.48
N PRO A 376 3.27 26.19 8.15
CA PRO A 376 4.36 26.47 7.23
C PRO A 376 5.67 25.87 7.72
N LEU A 377 6.49 25.35 6.81
CA LEU A 377 7.85 24.94 7.13
C LEU A 377 8.62 26.16 7.63
N GLY A 378 9.07 26.11 8.89
CA GLY A 378 9.95 27.12 9.46
C GLY A 378 11.34 27.04 8.84
N ASP A 379 12.13 28.08 9.06
CA ASP A 379 13.56 28.18 8.71
C ASP A 379 14.49 27.31 9.61
N GLY A 380 13.92 26.55 10.54
CA GLY A 380 14.63 25.62 11.42
C GLY A 380 14.95 24.26 10.78
N SER A 381 15.68 23.44 11.51
CA SER A 381 16.01 22.05 11.13
C SER A 381 14.77 21.19 10.93
N VAL A 382 14.73 20.42 9.84
CA VAL A 382 13.70 19.42 9.58
C VAL A 382 13.80 18.29 10.62
N ASP A 383 12.67 17.88 11.20
CA ASP A 383 12.63 16.75 12.14
C ASP A 383 12.95 15.44 11.41
N THR A 384 13.85 14.65 11.98
CA THR A 384 14.20 13.28 11.55
C THR A 384 12.99 12.37 11.32
N ALA A 385 11.88 12.57 12.06
CA ALA A 385 10.65 11.83 11.88
C ALA A 385 10.04 11.98 10.47
N VAL A 386 10.32 13.08 9.77
CA VAL A 386 9.86 13.34 8.41
C VAL A 386 10.50 12.38 7.40
N PHE A 387 11.76 12.01 7.62
CA PHE A 387 12.48 11.09 6.74
C PHE A 387 12.15 9.62 7.00
N ALA A 388 11.41 9.29 8.07
CA ALA A 388 11.16 7.91 8.50
C ALA A 388 10.49 7.04 7.42
N ALA A 389 9.50 7.56 6.70
CA ALA A 389 8.83 6.84 5.62
C ALA A 389 9.79 6.56 4.44
N ALA A 390 10.51 7.60 3.98
CA ALA A 390 11.48 7.50 2.90
C ALA A 390 12.65 6.55 3.24
N LYS A 391 13.21 6.66 4.46
CA LYS A 391 14.26 5.77 4.96
C LYS A 391 13.79 4.33 5.11
N ARG A 392 12.56 4.08 5.58
CA ARG A 392 12.00 2.72 5.68
C ARG A 392 11.74 2.09 4.30
N LEU A 393 11.34 2.90 3.31
CA LEU A 393 11.18 2.46 1.93
C LEU A 393 12.53 2.12 1.31
N PHE A 394 13.49 3.06 1.35
CA PHE A 394 14.77 2.90 0.66
C PHE A 394 15.67 1.88 1.35
N GLY A 395 15.75 1.94 2.69
CA GLY A 395 16.45 1.00 3.55
C GLY A 395 15.91 -0.44 3.52
N ALA A 396 14.77 -0.69 2.87
CA ALA A 396 14.30 -2.05 2.62
C ALA A 396 15.17 -2.80 1.60
N GLY A 397 15.94 -2.09 0.75
CA GLY A 397 16.78 -2.73 -0.25
C GLY A 397 17.94 -3.55 0.36
N ARG A 398 17.93 -4.85 0.12
CA ARG A 398 18.95 -5.84 0.55
C ARG A 398 18.80 -7.17 -0.21
N SER A 399 19.90 -7.90 -0.35
CA SER A 399 19.89 -9.33 -0.74
C SER A 399 19.80 -10.20 0.51
N LEU A 400 19.13 -11.35 0.44
CA LEU A 400 19.02 -12.31 1.56
C LEU A 400 19.85 -13.57 1.30
N GLU A 401 20.37 -14.18 2.36
CA GLU A 401 21.10 -15.46 2.27
C GLU A 401 20.19 -16.63 1.88
N THR A 402 18.94 -16.63 2.33
CA THR A 402 17.94 -17.67 2.07
C THR A 402 17.37 -17.65 0.64
N GLY A 403 17.79 -16.70 -0.18
CA GLY A 403 17.35 -16.50 -1.56
C GLY A 403 16.46 -15.26 -1.71
N GLY A 404 16.31 -14.80 -2.95
CA GLY A 404 15.61 -13.55 -3.26
C GLY A 404 16.38 -12.29 -2.87
N SER A 405 15.92 -11.16 -3.38
CA SER A 405 16.55 -9.85 -3.11
C SER A 405 15.58 -8.71 -3.38
N LEU A 406 15.59 -7.69 -2.53
CA LEU A 406 14.88 -6.44 -2.76
C LEU A 406 15.86 -5.38 -3.26
N THR A 407 15.77 -4.98 -4.52
CA THR A 407 16.50 -3.83 -5.07
C THR A 407 15.59 -2.61 -5.03
N VAL A 408 16.07 -1.47 -4.55
CA VAL A 408 15.32 -0.22 -4.57
C VAL A 408 16.10 0.82 -5.37
N ILE A 409 15.55 1.25 -6.49
CA ILE A 409 16.08 2.32 -7.34
C ILE A 409 15.15 3.52 -7.19
N ALA A 410 15.61 4.58 -6.56
CA ALA A 410 14.72 5.65 -6.13
C ALA A 410 15.25 7.01 -6.52
N ALA A 411 14.40 7.82 -7.16
CA ALA A 411 14.78 9.17 -7.52
C ALA A 411 14.67 10.14 -6.33
N VAL A 412 15.56 11.14 -6.33
CA VAL A 412 15.57 12.28 -5.42
C VAL A 412 15.79 13.55 -6.22
N ASP A 413 15.18 14.65 -5.79
CA ASP A 413 15.26 15.93 -6.50
C ASP A 413 16.64 16.59 -6.30
N THR A 414 17.36 16.85 -7.40
CA THR A 414 18.68 17.54 -7.39
C THR A 414 18.56 19.00 -6.99
N ILE A 415 18.52 19.26 -5.69
CA ILE A 415 18.61 20.60 -5.09
C ILE A 415 19.45 20.49 -3.82
N ASP A 416 20.61 21.14 -3.78
CA ASP A 416 21.56 21.00 -2.66
C ASP A 416 21.16 21.79 -1.40
N HIS A 417 19.97 22.40 -1.38
CA HIS A 417 19.51 23.34 -0.36
C HIS A 417 18.04 23.11 0.02
N GLY A 418 17.68 23.51 1.24
CA GLY A 418 16.32 23.40 1.76
C GLY A 418 15.87 21.95 1.97
N PHE A 419 14.55 21.73 1.93
CA PHE A 419 13.97 20.42 2.24
C PHE A 419 14.46 19.29 1.32
N ALA A 420 14.57 19.54 0.00
CA ALA A 420 15.02 18.54 -0.96
C ALA A 420 16.48 18.13 -0.73
N GLY A 421 17.37 19.09 -0.41
CA GLY A 421 18.77 18.80 -0.05
C GLY A 421 18.86 17.97 1.23
N ALA A 422 18.10 18.33 2.27
CA ALA A 422 18.07 17.53 3.50
C ALA A 422 17.57 16.09 3.26
N VAL A 423 16.58 15.88 2.38
CA VAL A 423 16.15 14.53 1.97
C VAL A 423 17.26 13.80 1.21
N ARG A 424 17.98 14.47 0.29
CA ARG A 424 19.08 13.91 -0.47
C ARG A 424 20.20 13.42 0.44
N ASP A 425 20.68 14.26 1.35
CA ASP A 425 21.81 13.95 2.22
C ASP A 425 21.47 12.75 3.15
N GLU A 426 20.31 12.80 3.80
CA GLU A 426 19.81 11.74 4.70
C GLU A 426 19.55 10.38 4.01
N LEU A 427 19.41 10.36 2.68
CA LEU A 427 19.26 9.15 1.88
C LEU A 427 20.57 8.69 1.24
N ALA A 428 21.49 9.62 0.92
CA ALA A 428 22.81 9.31 0.41
C ALA A 428 23.62 8.49 1.42
N ASP A 429 23.52 8.80 2.71
CA ASP A 429 24.16 8.06 3.81
C ASP A 429 23.79 6.57 3.88
N ILE A 430 22.61 6.19 3.38
CA ILE A 430 22.15 4.79 3.35
C ILE A 430 22.18 4.15 1.96
N ALA A 431 22.47 4.92 0.91
CA ALA A 431 22.60 4.43 -0.46
C ALA A 431 23.83 3.51 -0.62
N THR A 432 23.72 2.47 -1.45
CA THR A 432 24.87 1.66 -1.86
C THR A 432 25.49 2.17 -3.16
N SER A 433 24.73 2.91 -3.96
CA SER A 433 25.16 3.55 -5.20
C SER A 433 24.37 4.83 -5.43
N VAL A 434 25.01 5.84 -6.02
CA VAL A 434 24.38 7.12 -6.40
C VAL A 434 24.63 7.36 -7.88
N VAL A 435 23.56 7.60 -8.64
CA VAL A 435 23.61 7.89 -10.07
C VAL A 435 23.02 9.27 -10.29
N ALA A 436 23.85 10.24 -10.70
CA ALA A 436 23.37 11.55 -11.15
C ALA A 436 22.89 11.49 -12.61
N LEU A 437 21.87 12.28 -12.97
CA LEU A 437 21.30 12.42 -14.33
C LEU A 437 21.70 13.73 -15.03
#